data_AF-A0A6I5F328-F1
#
_entry.id   AF-A0A6I5F328-F1
#
_cell.length_a   1.000
_cell.length_b   1.000
_cell.length_c   1.000
_cell.angle_alpha   90.00
_cell.angle_beta   90.00
_cell.angle_gamma   90.00
#
_symmetry.space_group_name_H-M   'P 1'
#
loop_
_entity.id
_entity.type
_entity.pdbx_description
1 polymer ?
#
loop_
_entity_poly.entity_id
_entity_poly.type
_entity_poly.pdbx_seq_one_letter_code
_entity_poly.pdbx_strand_id
1 'polypeptide(L)'
;MPGAWGGWRNYGPVDPLHGNRATGVEACLDAAFLQADPGTGTKTSAIAPPAYTWAAIFASDQGNRPAKFWRNACHLLGKQLSGDGLRYDNLATCSRSANAAPMDRRDPGQHPNMVFYENQVKDAVDVGQVVHYKVTPKYVGNRVVPVSFRMQARGVNADGSPGIQFDESVENEMYGLCEGRFCTLGREVPEGYRK
;
A
#
# COMPACT_ATOMS: atom_id res chain seq x y z
N MET A 1 -9.60 -25.04 20.43
CA MET A 1 -8.89 -23.99 19.68
C MET A 1 -9.95 -23.20 18.94
N PRO A 2 -10.01 -21.87 19.04
CA PRO A 2 -10.88 -21.08 18.17
C PRO A 2 -10.49 -21.42 16.72
N GLY A 3 -11.46 -21.80 15.90
CA GLY A 3 -11.23 -22.44 14.61
C GLY A 3 -10.37 -21.58 13.69
N ALA A 4 -9.32 -22.17 13.11
CA ALA A 4 -8.67 -21.59 11.95
C ALA A 4 -9.67 -21.66 10.80
N TRP A 5 -10.11 -20.51 10.28
CA TRP A 5 -11.10 -20.45 9.20
C TRP A 5 -10.46 -20.66 7.83
N GLY A 6 -9.15 -20.97 7.80
CA GLY A 6 -8.38 -21.21 6.59
C GLY A 6 -7.99 -19.90 5.91
N GLY A 7 -7.39 -18.96 6.66
CA GLY A 7 -6.88 -17.71 6.10
C GLY A 7 -5.91 -17.94 4.92
N TRP A 8 -5.87 -16.97 4.01
CA TRP A 8 -5.12 -17.03 2.77
C TRP A 8 -4.83 -15.63 2.23
N ARG A 9 -3.88 -15.52 1.29
CA ARG A 9 -3.61 -14.31 0.52
C ARG A 9 -3.39 -14.65 -0.95
N ASN A 10 -3.85 -13.77 -1.84
CA ASN A 10 -3.67 -13.88 -3.28
C ASN A 10 -3.23 -12.53 -3.86
N TYR A 11 -2.10 -12.52 -4.54
CA TYR A 11 -1.58 -11.35 -5.25
C TYR A 11 -2.10 -11.36 -6.69
N GLY A 12 -2.62 -10.22 -7.15
CA GLY A 12 -3.05 -10.07 -8.54
C GLY A 12 -1.86 -10.13 -9.50
N PRO A 13 -2.06 -10.60 -10.75
CA PRO A 13 -0.99 -10.59 -11.74
C PRO A 13 -0.55 -9.15 -12.00
N VAL A 14 0.73 -8.94 -12.26
CA VAL A 14 1.19 -7.62 -12.73
C VAL A 14 0.63 -7.30 -14.11
N ASP A 15 0.59 -6.02 -14.45
CA ASP A 15 0.16 -5.51 -15.75
C ASP A 15 1.38 -5.24 -16.65
N PRO A 16 1.83 -6.23 -17.46
CA PRO A 16 3.04 -6.11 -18.27
C PRO A 16 2.93 -5.05 -19.35
N LEU A 17 1.70 -4.76 -19.78
CA LEU A 17 1.44 -3.70 -20.74
C LEU A 17 1.75 -2.33 -20.15
N HIS A 18 1.73 -2.15 -18.83
CA HIS A 18 1.97 -0.86 -18.19
C HIS A 18 3.10 -0.96 -17.17
N GLY A 19 4.28 -1.40 -17.62
CA GLY A 19 5.51 -1.41 -16.82
C GLY A 19 5.51 -2.43 -15.67
N ASN A 20 4.72 -3.51 -15.80
CA ASN A 20 4.51 -4.51 -14.77
C ASN A 20 3.95 -3.93 -13.45
N ARG A 21 3.14 -2.87 -13.51
CA ARG A 21 2.52 -2.32 -12.28
C ARG A 21 1.64 -3.37 -11.58
N ALA A 22 1.66 -3.38 -10.24
CA ALA A 22 0.83 -4.27 -9.43
C ALA A 22 -0.66 -3.96 -9.61
N THR A 23 -1.53 -4.97 -9.59
CA THR A 23 -2.96 -4.79 -9.88
C THR A 23 -3.86 -4.90 -8.66
N GLY A 24 -3.39 -5.54 -7.61
CA GLY A 24 -4.11 -5.66 -6.35
C GLY A 24 -3.69 -6.85 -5.51
N VAL A 25 -4.27 -6.93 -4.33
CA VAL A 25 -4.18 -8.08 -3.43
C VAL A 25 -5.54 -8.32 -2.79
N GLU A 26 -5.82 -9.58 -2.50
CA GLU A 26 -7.01 -10.02 -1.77
C GLU A 26 -6.61 -11.09 -0.76
N ALA A 27 -7.15 -11.03 0.44
CA ALA A 27 -6.80 -11.93 1.53
C ALA A 27 -8.00 -12.22 2.43
N CYS A 28 -7.98 -13.39 3.05
CA CYS A 28 -8.80 -13.74 4.20
C CYS A 28 -7.86 -13.85 5.40
N LEU A 29 -8.01 -12.97 6.37
CA LEU A 29 -7.08 -12.80 7.49
C LEU A 29 -7.75 -13.29 8.78
N ASP A 30 -7.08 -14.21 9.47
CA ASP A 30 -7.39 -14.59 10.84
C ASP A 30 -6.09 -14.69 11.67
N ALA A 31 -6.23 -14.78 12.99
CA ALA A 31 -5.06 -14.79 13.88
C ALA A 31 -4.13 -15.99 13.61
N ALA A 32 -4.68 -17.14 13.23
CA ALA A 32 -3.90 -18.35 12.93
C ALA A 32 -3.05 -18.15 11.67
N PHE A 33 -3.62 -17.56 10.62
CA PHE A 33 -2.92 -17.25 9.38
C PHE A 33 -1.80 -16.22 9.59
N LEU A 34 -2.05 -15.13 10.33
CA LEU A 34 -1.01 -14.14 10.62
C LEU A 34 0.16 -14.72 11.42
N GLN A 35 -0.09 -15.70 12.29
CA GLN A 35 0.96 -16.40 13.05
C GLN A 35 1.73 -17.40 12.19
N ALA A 36 1.04 -18.15 11.32
CA ALA A 36 1.63 -19.19 10.51
C ALA A 36 2.43 -18.66 9.31
N ASP A 37 2.03 -17.52 8.75
CA ASP A 37 2.63 -16.91 7.57
C ASP A 37 3.00 -15.43 7.83
N PRO A 38 4.06 -15.16 8.60
CA PRO A 38 4.44 -13.79 8.94
C PRO A 38 4.93 -13.02 7.70
N GLY A 39 4.49 -11.76 7.58
CA GLY A 39 4.94 -10.89 6.49
C GLY A 39 6.40 -10.45 6.60
N THR A 40 6.96 -9.99 5.48
CA THR A 40 8.36 -9.54 5.36
C THR A 40 8.44 -8.03 5.05
N GLY A 41 9.53 -7.40 5.46
CA GLY A 41 9.81 -6.00 5.15
C GLY A 41 10.33 -5.82 3.73
N THR A 42 10.11 -4.64 3.15
CA THR A 42 10.61 -4.33 1.81
C THR A 42 12.12 -4.11 1.81
N LYS A 43 12.81 -4.67 0.81
CA LYS A 43 14.23 -4.42 0.54
C LYS A 43 14.39 -3.85 -0.87
N THR A 44 14.35 -2.53 -0.98
CA THR A 44 14.36 -1.83 -2.28
C THR A 44 15.64 -2.00 -3.09
N SER A 45 16.74 -2.45 -2.46
CA SER A 45 17.97 -2.84 -3.16
C SER A 45 17.88 -4.22 -3.83
N ALA A 46 16.94 -5.07 -3.42
CA ALA A 46 16.68 -6.37 -4.05
C ALA A 46 15.53 -6.27 -5.04
N ILE A 47 14.45 -5.58 -4.65
CA ILE A 47 13.27 -5.41 -5.49
C ILE A 47 12.59 -4.08 -5.20
N ALA A 48 12.31 -3.32 -6.26
CA ALA A 48 11.63 -2.04 -6.16
C ALA A 48 10.46 -2.00 -7.16
N PRO A 49 9.31 -1.41 -6.79
CA PRO A 49 8.19 -1.28 -7.71
C PRO A 49 8.52 -0.36 -8.90
N PRO A 50 7.72 -0.40 -9.98
CA PRO A 50 7.92 0.45 -11.14
C PRO A 50 8.03 1.93 -10.74
N ALA A 51 8.90 2.67 -11.44
CA ALA A 51 9.14 4.10 -11.22
C ALA A 51 9.63 4.52 -9.81
N TYR A 52 10.11 3.60 -8.99
CA TYR A 52 10.60 3.92 -7.64
C TYR A 52 11.77 4.94 -7.62
N THR A 53 12.69 4.81 -8.58
CA THR A 53 13.80 5.76 -8.77
C THR A 53 13.30 7.09 -9.33
N TRP A 54 12.38 7.06 -10.30
CA TRP A 54 11.79 8.27 -10.86
C TRP A 54 11.06 9.08 -9.77
N ALA A 55 10.34 8.43 -8.86
CA ALA A 55 9.67 9.10 -7.74
C ALA A 55 10.67 9.80 -6.80
N ALA A 56 11.92 9.34 -6.73
CA ALA A 56 12.99 10.01 -6.00
C ALA A 56 13.38 11.35 -6.65
N ILE A 57 13.46 11.34 -7.98
CA ILE A 57 13.79 12.52 -8.79
C ILE A 57 12.65 13.52 -8.68
N PHE A 58 11.42 13.09 -8.94
CA PHE A 58 10.23 13.93 -8.80
C PHE A 58 10.13 14.58 -7.40
N ALA A 59 10.31 13.80 -6.33
CA ALA A 59 10.34 14.35 -4.98
C ALA A 59 11.44 15.41 -4.81
N SER A 60 12.64 15.15 -5.33
CA SER A 60 13.74 16.10 -5.26
C SER A 60 13.45 17.41 -6.01
N ASP A 61 12.74 17.35 -7.13
CA ASP A 61 12.32 18.52 -7.92
C ASP A 61 11.26 19.35 -7.20
N GLN A 62 10.45 18.71 -6.36
CA GLN A 62 9.52 19.37 -5.45
C GLN A 62 10.21 19.96 -4.19
N GLY A 63 11.54 19.94 -4.12
CA GLY A 63 12.31 20.46 -2.98
C GLY A 63 12.44 19.46 -1.82
N ASN A 64 11.92 18.24 -1.98
CA ASN A 64 11.80 17.26 -0.92
C ASN A 64 13.09 16.44 -0.77
N ARG A 65 14.08 17.02 -0.07
CA ARG A 65 15.38 16.38 0.21
C ARG A 65 15.57 16.09 1.71
N PRO A 66 16.02 14.88 2.09
CA PRO A 66 16.35 13.75 1.22
C PRO A 66 15.10 13.00 0.73
N ALA A 67 15.02 12.70 -0.57
CA ALA A 67 13.83 12.13 -1.20
C ALA A 67 13.35 10.79 -0.60
N LYS A 68 14.22 10.05 0.10
CA LYS A 68 13.86 8.79 0.77
C LYS A 68 12.84 8.97 1.90
N PHE A 69 12.67 10.20 2.39
CA PHE A 69 11.67 10.50 3.44
C PHE A 69 10.27 10.77 2.89
N TRP A 70 10.13 10.88 1.56
CA TRP A 70 8.92 11.37 0.91
C TRP A 70 8.26 10.34 0.00
N ARG A 71 8.92 9.20 -0.21
CA ARG A 71 8.41 8.08 -1.01
C ARG A 71 8.67 6.75 -0.32
N ASN A 72 7.82 5.78 -0.59
CA ASN A 72 7.94 4.41 -0.14
C ASN A 72 7.72 3.43 -1.30
N ALA A 73 8.19 2.21 -1.10
CA ALA A 73 7.70 1.06 -1.83
C ALA A 73 6.61 0.44 -0.94
N CYS A 74 5.38 0.90 -1.14
CA CYS A 74 4.22 0.48 -0.36
C CYS A 74 3.92 -0.98 -0.65
N HIS A 75 3.69 -1.75 0.41
CA HIS A 75 2.97 -3.00 0.31
C HIS A 75 1.51 -2.75 -0.10
N LEU A 76 0.91 -3.64 -0.88
CA LEU A 76 -0.55 -3.68 -1.03
C LEU A 76 -1.19 -4.43 0.15
N LEU A 77 -0.59 -5.54 0.56
CA LEU A 77 -0.89 -6.21 1.82
C LEU A 77 0.27 -5.90 2.77
N GLY A 78 0.02 -5.10 3.80
CA GLY A 78 1.04 -4.67 4.76
C GLY A 78 1.72 -5.85 5.46
N LYS A 79 2.99 -5.67 5.85
CA LYS A 79 3.79 -6.68 6.57
C LYS A 79 3.04 -7.27 7.78
N GLN A 80 2.35 -6.43 8.56
CA GLN A 80 1.63 -6.85 9.75
C GLN A 80 0.40 -7.73 9.45
N LEU A 81 -0.04 -7.73 8.20
CA LEU A 81 -1.17 -8.50 7.67
C LEU A 81 -0.70 -9.65 6.77
N SER A 82 0.49 -10.23 7.03
CA SER A 82 1.05 -11.32 6.21
C SER A 82 1.48 -10.85 4.80
N GLY A 83 1.88 -9.60 4.64
CA GLY A 83 2.44 -9.08 3.40
C GLY A 83 3.88 -9.47 3.12
N ASP A 84 4.20 -10.01 1.93
CA ASP A 84 5.59 -10.21 1.51
C ASP A 84 6.15 -8.97 0.80
N GLY A 85 7.17 -8.34 1.39
CA GLY A 85 7.87 -7.17 0.86
C GLY A 85 8.98 -7.48 -0.15
N LEU A 86 9.20 -8.75 -0.49
CA LEU A 86 10.12 -9.16 -1.56
C LEU A 86 9.38 -9.53 -2.85
N ARG A 87 8.07 -9.32 -2.91
CA ARG A 87 7.23 -9.61 -4.06
C ARG A 87 6.90 -8.38 -4.87
N TYR A 88 7.17 -8.44 -6.16
CA TYR A 88 6.93 -7.32 -7.07
C TYR A 88 5.44 -7.00 -7.24
N ASP A 89 4.59 -8.03 -7.25
CA ASP A 89 3.13 -7.93 -7.36
C ASP A 89 2.43 -7.46 -6.07
N ASN A 90 3.17 -7.36 -4.96
CA ASN A 90 2.70 -6.77 -3.71
C ASN A 90 3.25 -5.36 -3.47
N LEU A 91 4.00 -4.78 -4.41
CA LEU A 91 4.64 -3.48 -4.22
C LEU A 91 4.15 -2.44 -5.23
N ALA A 92 3.89 -1.24 -4.73
CA ALA A 92 3.63 -0.05 -5.54
C ALA A 92 4.45 1.14 -5.06
N THR A 93 4.94 1.96 -5.99
CA THR A 93 5.58 3.23 -5.64
C THR A 93 4.53 4.18 -5.07
N CYS A 94 4.79 4.75 -3.90
CA CYS A 94 3.83 5.61 -3.20
C CYS A 94 4.55 6.72 -2.45
N SER A 95 3.81 7.75 -2.03
CA SER A 95 4.33 8.78 -1.14
C SER A 95 4.50 8.23 0.27
N ARG A 96 5.35 8.89 1.07
CA ARG A 96 5.45 8.56 2.50
C ARG A 96 4.12 8.82 3.20
N SER A 97 3.49 9.96 2.92
CA SER A 97 2.26 10.42 3.58
C SER A 97 1.07 9.50 3.31
N ALA A 98 0.94 8.96 2.09
CA ALA A 98 -0.08 7.97 1.76
C ALA A 98 0.17 6.62 2.46
N ASN A 99 1.44 6.26 2.69
CA ASN A 99 1.77 5.01 3.37
C ASN A 99 1.59 5.10 4.89
N ALA A 100 2.22 6.09 5.53
CA ALA A 100 2.38 6.15 6.98
C ALA A 100 2.70 7.58 7.47
N ALA A 101 2.86 7.74 8.78
CA ALA A 101 3.28 8.99 9.40
C ALA A 101 4.56 9.54 8.76
N PRO A 102 4.67 10.88 8.56
CA PRO A 102 5.84 11.51 7.97
C PRO A 102 7.17 11.17 8.66
N MET A 103 8.25 11.17 7.89
CA MET A 103 9.62 11.12 8.42
C MET A 103 10.31 12.49 8.43
N ASP A 104 9.82 13.43 7.62
CA ASP A 104 10.31 14.79 7.54
C ASP A 104 9.33 15.73 8.22
N ARG A 105 9.81 16.59 9.13
CA ARG A 105 8.96 17.52 9.89
C ARG A 105 8.22 18.54 9.02
N ARG A 106 8.66 18.73 7.77
CA ARG A 106 8.05 19.68 6.82
C ARG A 106 6.89 19.05 6.05
N ASP A 107 6.74 17.74 6.12
CA ASP A 107 5.59 17.04 5.56
C ASP A 107 4.43 17.13 6.56
N PRO A 108 3.31 17.82 6.23
CA PRO A 108 2.15 17.90 7.11
C PRO A 108 1.45 16.54 7.31
N GLY A 109 1.80 15.54 6.49
CA GLY A 109 1.21 14.21 6.52
C GLY A 109 -0.17 14.15 5.89
N GLN A 110 -0.63 12.92 5.66
CA GLN A 110 -1.96 12.62 5.17
C GLN A 110 -2.62 11.68 6.18
N HIS A 111 -3.88 11.96 6.49
CA HIS A 111 -4.71 11.11 7.32
C HIS A 111 -6.15 11.15 6.81
N PRO A 112 -6.81 10.00 6.61
CA PRO A 112 -6.30 8.64 6.76
C PRO A 112 -5.18 8.27 5.76
N ASN A 113 -4.30 7.35 6.15
CA ASN A 113 -3.28 6.76 5.28
C ASN A 113 -3.40 5.23 5.29
N MET A 114 -2.58 4.51 4.51
CA MET A 114 -2.68 3.06 4.41
C MET A 114 -2.50 2.36 5.76
N VAL A 115 -1.48 2.73 6.53
CA VAL A 115 -1.23 2.14 7.87
C VAL A 115 -2.43 2.34 8.81
N PHE A 116 -3.17 3.45 8.70
CA PHE A 116 -4.38 3.64 9.50
C PHE A 116 -5.43 2.54 9.23
N TYR A 117 -5.71 2.24 7.96
CA TYR A 117 -6.66 1.16 7.61
C TYR A 117 -6.10 -0.23 7.90
N GLU A 118 -4.80 -0.44 7.67
CA GLU A 118 -4.13 -1.70 8.01
C GLU A 118 -4.17 -1.98 9.51
N ASN A 119 -4.08 -0.95 10.35
CA ASN A 119 -4.20 -1.07 11.81
C ASN A 119 -5.61 -1.48 12.21
N GLN A 120 -6.66 -0.88 11.62
CA GLN A 120 -8.04 -1.30 11.91
C GLN A 120 -8.28 -2.78 11.58
N VAL A 121 -7.73 -3.26 10.45
CA VAL A 121 -7.79 -4.68 10.07
C VAL A 121 -7.02 -5.55 11.07
N LYS A 122 -5.82 -5.12 11.47
CA LYS A 122 -5.00 -5.85 12.44
C LYS A 122 -5.70 -5.96 13.79
N ASP A 123 -6.26 -4.87 14.28
CA ASP A 123 -7.00 -4.80 15.54
C ASP A 123 -8.23 -5.72 15.49
N ALA A 124 -8.96 -5.73 14.37
CA ALA A 124 -10.10 -6.63 14.16
C ALA A 124 -9.69 -8.11 14.23
N VAL A 125 -8.59 -8.48 13.58
CA VAL A 125 -8.05 -9.86 13.64
C VAL A 125 -7.59 -10.21 15.06
N ASP A 126 -6.96 -9.27 15.77
CA ASP A 126 -6.46 -9.49 17.13
C ASP A 126 -7.56 -9.72 18.16
N VAL A 127 -8.75 -9.12 17.96
CA VAL A 127 -9.94 -9.40 18.79
C VAL A 127 -10.75 -10.61 18.29
N GLY A 128 -10.22 -11.36 17.33
CA GLY A 128 -10.76 -12.65 16.90
C GLY A 128 -11.72 -12.61 15.71
N GLN A 129 -11.75 -11.52 14.94
CA GLN A 129 -12.49 -11.51 13.68
C GLN A 129 -11.73 -12.24 12.57
N VAL A 130 -12.50 -12.79 11.63
CA VAL A 130 -12.01 -13.19 10.30
C VAL A 130 -12.30 -12.04 9.34
N VAL A 131 -11.28 -11.52 8.66
CA VAL A 131 -11.40 -10.32 7.82
C VAL A 131 -11.06 -10.63 6.37
N HIS A 132 -12.04 -10.44 5.48
CA HIS A 132 -11.81 -10.35 4.05
C HIS A 132 -11.29 -8.96 3.70
N TYR A 133 -10.08 -8.88 3.15
CA TYR A 133 -9.35 -7.64 2.93
C TYR A 133 -8.85 -7.54 1.50
N LYS A 134 -8.99 -6.36 0.87
CA LYS A 134 -8.55 -6.10 -0.50
C LYS A 134 -7.87 -4.74 -0.60
N VAL A 135 -6.80 -4.68 -1.38
CA VAL A 135 -6.21 -3.40 -1.81
C VAL A 135 -6.06 -3.40 -3.32
N THR A 136 -6.62 -2.38 -3.97
CA THR A 136 -6.57 -2.19 -5.42
C THR A 136 -5.96 -0.81 -5.74
N PRO A 137 -4.71 -0.76 -6.24
CA PRO A 137 -4.14 0.48 -6.75
C PRO A 137 -4.96 1.02 -7.93
N LYS A 138 -5.19 2.33 -7.95
CA LYS A 138 -5.89 3.02 -9.04
C LYS A 138 -4.87 3.74 -9.91
N TYR A 139 -4.92 3.49 -11.21
CA TYR A 139 -4.05 4.10 -12.20
C TYR A 139 -4.85 4.91 -13.20
N VAL A 140 -4.24 5.98 -13.75
CA VAL A 140 -4.79 6.76 -14.85
C VAL A 140 -3.94 6.53 -16.10
N GLY A 141 -4.56 6.00 -17.16
CA GLY A 141 -3.89 5.70 -18.43
C GLY A 141 -2.65 4.81 -18.25
N ASN A 142 -1.54 5.23 -18.86
CA ASN A 142 -0.26 4.51 -18.87
C ASN A 142 0.60 4.74 -17.60
N ARG A 143 0.07 5.39 -16.56
CA ARG A 143 0.84 5.60 -15.32
C ARG A 143 1.19 4.27 -14.66
N VAL A 144 2.43 4.18 -14.20
CA VAL A 144 2.94 3.02 -13.44
C VAL A 144 2.99 3.27 -11.94
N VAL A 145 2.81 4.54 -11.53
CA VAL A 145 2.58 4.97 -10.14
C VAL A 145 1.08 5.21 -9.97
N PRO A 146 0.43 4.57 -8.99
CA PRO A 146 -1.02 4.75 -8.77
C PRO A 146 -1.32 6.17 -8.31
N VAL A 147 -2.53 6.66 -8.61
CA VAL A 147 -3.05 7.93 -8.09
C VAL A 147 -3.65 7.76 -6.70
N SER A 148 -4.15 6.57 -6.39
CA SER A 148 -4.70 6.23 -5.07
C SER A 148 -4.72 4.72 -4.84
N PHE A 149 -5.03 4.31 -3.62
CA PHE A 149 -5.21 2.91 -3.20
C PHE A 149 -6.62 2.74 -2.65
N ARG A 150 -7.45 1.95 -3.32
CA ARG A 150 -8.75 1.55 -2.77
C ARG A 150 -8.55 0.39 -1.81
N MET A 151 -8.92 0.57 -0.56
CA MET A 151 -8.77 -0.41 0.52
C MET A 151 -10.15 -0.82 0.99
N GLN A 152 -10.39 -2.13 1.10
CA GLN A 152 -11.68 -2.69 1.46
C GLN A 152 -11.50 -3.74 2.54
N ALA A 153 -12.34 -3.73 3.56
CA ALA A 153 -12.38 -4.77 4.59
C ALA A 153 -13.82 -5.15 4.95
N ARG A 154 -14.02 -6.44 5.21
CA ARG A 154 -15.24 -6.99 5.81
C ARG A 154 -14.88 -8.06 6.82
N GLY A 155 -15.18 -7.81 8.09
CA GLY A 155 -14.96 -8.71 9.21
C GLY A 155 -16.21 -9.49 9.60
N VAL A 156 -16.00 -10.65 10.20
CA VAL A 156 -17.04 -11.47 10.85
C VAL A 156 -16.51 -11.90 12.21
N ASN A 157 -17.30 -11.73 13.26
CA ASN A 157 -16.97 -12.19 14.61
C ASN A 157 -17.14 -13.71 14.73
N ALA A 158 -16.62 -14.31 15.80
CA ALA A 158 -16.73 -15.75 16.04
C ALA A 158 -18.18 -16.27 16.16
N ASP A 159 -19.12 -15.41 16.56
CA ASP A 159 -20.55 -15.71 16.65
C ASP A 159 -21.31 -15.52 15.31
N GLY A 160 -20.59 -15.16 14.24
CA GLY A 160 -21.14 -14.90 12.91
C GLY A 160 -21.71 -13.50 12.72
N SER A 161 -21.69 -12.63 13.75
CA SER A 161 -22.15 -11.25 13.62
C SER A 161 -21.19 -10.40 12.78
N PRO A 162 -21.67 -9.33 12.11
CA PRO A 162 -20.82 -8.42 11.34
C PRO A 162 -19.74 -7.76 12.20
N GLY A 163 -18.52 -7.70 11.65
CA GLY A 163 -17.37 -7.04 12.26
C GLY A 163 -17.00 -5.72 11.56
N ILE A 164 -15.70 -5.47 11.39
CA ILE A 164 -15.19 -4.29 10.67
C ILE A 164 -15.77 -4.20 9.25
N GLN A 165 -16.09 -2.99 8.77
CA GLN A 165 -16.46 -2.77 7.38
C GLN A 165 -15.99 -1.41 6.89
N PHE A 166 -15.24 -1.37 5.79
CA PHE A 166 -14.90 -0.13 5.08
C PHE A 166 -14.61 -0.37 3.60
N ASP A 167 -14.71 0.70 2.81
CA ASP A 167 -14.36 0.76 1.39
C ASP A 167 -13.90 2.19 1.07
N GLU A 168 -12.60 2.43 1.19
CA GLU A 168 -12.03 3.78 1.24
C GLU A 168 -10.89 3.95 0.23
N SER A 169 -10.63 5.19 -0.18
CA SER A 169 -9.52 5.55 -1.06
C SER A 169 -8.47 6.33 -0.29
N VAL A 170 -7.21 5.87 -0.35
CA VAL A 170 -6.05 6.62 0.11
C VAL A 170 -5.37 7.24 -1.10
N GLU A 171 -5.45 8.56 -1.21
CA GLU A 171 -4.80 9.30 -2.30
C GLU A 171 -3.27 9.18 -2.20
N ASN A 172 -2.59 9.02 -3.33
CA ASN A 172 -1.14 8.88 -3.39
C ASN A 172 -0.46 10.24 -3.56
N GLU A 173 -0.66 11.11 -2.57
CA GLU A 173 -0.20 12.49 -2.59
C GLU A 173 1.02 12.72 -1.71
N MET A 174 1.85 13.66 -2.13
CA MET A 174 3.04 14.10 -1.43
C MET A 174 3.02 15.62 -1.34
N TYR A 175 3.29 16.18 -0.17
CA TYR A 175 3.44 17.63 -0.02
C TYR A 175 4.73 18.09 -0.69
N GLY A 176 4.65 19.01 -1.66
CA GLY A 176 5.79 19.58 -2.35
C GLY A 176 6.25 20.88 -1.70
N LEU A 177 7.51 20.95 -1.26
CA LEU A 177 8.06 22.11 -0.57
C LEU A 177 8.27 23.33 -1.47
N CYS A 178 8.49 23.14 -2.77
CA CYS A 178 8.64 24.25 -3.73
C CYS A 178 7.36 25.09 -3.85
N GLU A 179 6.20 24.44 -3.92
CA GLU A 179 4.90 25.10 -4.14
C GLU A 179 4.04 25.18 -2.87
N GLY A 180 4.44 24.51 -1.80
CA GLY A 180 3.71 24.52 -0.53
C GLY A 180 2.35 23.84 -0.58
N ARG A 181 2.17 22.81 -1.41
CA ARG A 181 0.89 22.10 -1.59
C ARG A 181 1.07 20.61 -1.85
N PHE A 182 0.00 19.84 -1.68
CA PHE A 182 -0.04 18.44 -2.10
C PHE A 182 -0.01 18.31 -3.62
N CYS A 183 0.70 17.28 -4.08
CA CYS A 183 0.76 16.88 -5.47
C CYS A 183 0.72 15.34 -5.57
N THR A 184 0.07 14.82 -6.60
CA THR A 184 0.06 13.37 -6.85
C THR A 184 1.47 12.91 -7.21
N LEU A 185 1.98 11.91 -6.49
CA LEU A 185 3.26 11.29 -6.83
C LEU A 185 3.12 10.63 -8.22
N GLY A 186 4.04 10.89 -9.15
CA GLY A 186 3.95 10.22 -10.46
C GLY A 186 3.06 10.89 -11.49
N ARG A 187 2.89 12.22 -11.47
CA ARG A 187 1.94 12.91 -12.36
C ARG A 187 2.17 12.62 -13.85
N GLU A 188 3.41 12.32 -14.23
CA GLU A 188 3.81 11.96 -15.59
C GLU A 188 4.19 10.48 -15.71
N VAL A 189 4.00 9.91 -16.89
CA VAL A 189 4.55 8.59 -17.22
C VAL A 189 6.06 8.78 -17.46
N PRO A 190 6.94 8.14 -16.66
CA PRO A 190 8.37 8.28 -16.85
C PRO A 190 8.80 7.84 -18.25
N GLU A 191 9.79 8.53 -18.83
CA GLU A 191 10.44 8.11 -20.07
C GLU A 191 10.97 6.66 -19.93
N GLY A 192 10.75 5.82 -20.95
CA GLY A 192 11.03 4.37 -20.89
C GLY A 192 9.89 3.49 -20.34
N TYR A 193 8.79 4.09 -19.86
CA TYR A 193 7.55 3.37 -19.47
C TYR A 193 6.36 3.67 -20.41
N ARG A 194 6.63 4.35 -21.53
CA ARG A 194 5.67 4.49 -22.65
C ARG A 194 5.75 3.21 -23.49
N LYS A 195 4.61 2.60 -23.78
CA LYS A 195 4.53 1.46 -24.72
C LYS A 195 4.93 1.89 -26.12
#